data_AF-A0A7Y8V0H9-F1
#
_entry.id   AF-A0A7Y8V0H9-F1
#
_cell.length_a   1.000
_cell.length_b   1.000
_cell.length_c   1.000
_cell.angle_alpha   90.00
_cell.angle_beta   90.00
_cell.angle_gamma   90.00
#
_symmetry.space_group_name_H-M   'P 1'
#
loop_
_entity.id
_entity.type
_entity.pdbx_description
1 polymer ?
#
loop_
_entity_poly.entity_id
_entity_poly.type
_entity_poly.pdbx_seq_one_letter_code
_entity_poly.pdbx_strand_id
1 'polypeptide(L)' 'MNKVQNNKAWWLVLPVFLLVAFSAVIPMMTVVNYSVQDIFDQSSRYFVGADWYKQVLLDPRLHDSLLRQFIYSACVLLI' A
#
# COMPACT_ATOMS: atom_id res chain seq x y z
N MET A 1 30.77 6.17 35.11
CA MET A 1 29.57 6.24 34.24
C MET A 1 29.68 5.10 33.22
N ASN A 2 29.26 3.88 33.59
CA ASN A 2 29.27 2.71 32.71
C ASN A 2 27.86 2.12 32.68
N LYS A 3 27.01 2.59 31.75
CA LYS A 3 25.72 1.94 31.48
C LYS A 3 26.01 0.71 30.62
N VAL A 4 25.77 -0.47 31.17
CA VAL A 4 25.76 -1.71 30.38
C VAL A 4 24.64 -1.58 29.35
N GLN A 5 24.99 -1.46 28.06
CA GLN A 5 23.98 -1.46 27.00
C GLN A 5 23.28 -2.81 26.99
N ASN A 6 21.95 -2.78 27.14
CA ASN A 6 21.12 -3.97 27.08
C ASN A 6 20.04 -3.79 26.01
N ASN A 7 20.23 -4.43 24.86
CA ASN A 7 19.28 -4.39 23.74
C ASN A 7 18.10 -5.34 23.91
N LYS A 8 17.98 -6.05 25.05
CA LYS A 8 16.87 -7.00 25.27
C LYS A 8 15.49 -6.35 25.24
N ALA A 9 15.39 -5.03 25.41
CA ALA A 9 14.13 -4.29 25.28
C ALA A 9 13.48 -4.43 23.88
N TRP A 10 14.26 -4.66 22.82
CA TRP A 10 13.72 -4.91 21.47
C TRP A 10 12.86 -6.17 21.37
N TRP A 11 13.11 -7.18 22.21
CA TRP A 11 12.28 -8.38 22.27
C TRP A 11 10.86 -8.09 22.76
N LEU A 12 10.65 -7.01 23.52
CA LEU A 12 9.32 -6.58 23.97
C LEU A 12 8.53 -5.91 22.84
N VAL A 13 9.22 -5.33 21.85
CA VAL A 13 8.61 -4.68 20.67
C VAL A 13 8.26 -5.69 19.57
N LEU A 14 9.03 -6.77 19.48
CA LEU A 14 8.92 -7.81 18.45
C LEU A 14 7.49 -8.37 18.29
N PRO A 15 6.71 -8.67 19.35
CA PRO A 15 5.34 -9.16 19.23
C PRO A 15 4.40 -8.17 18.55
N VAL A 16 4.48 -6.89 18.93
CA VAL A 16 3.65 -5.83 18.34
C VAL A 16 4.06 -5.60 16.89
N PHE A 17 5.37 -5.57 16.62
CA PHE A 17 5.89 -5.44 15.27
C PHE A 17 5.38 -6.56 14.34
N LEU A 18 5.45 -7.82 14.77
CA LEU A 18 4.94 -8.94 13.99
C LEU A 18 3.44 -8.81 13.75
N LEU A 19 2.66 -8.48 14.77
CA LEU A 19 1.21 -8.32 14.63
C LEU A 19 0.87 -7.24 13.60
N VAL A 20 1.50 -6.06 13.71
CA VAL A 20 1.31 -4.96 12.75
C VAL A 20 1.74 -5.39 11.35
N ALA A 21 2.90 -6.06 11.23
CA ALA A 21 3.39 -6.56 9.96
C ALA A 21 2.39 -7.52 9.31
N PHE A 22 1.88 -8.53 10.01
CA PHE A 22 0.87 -9.44 9.46
C PHE A 22 -0.42 -8.71 9.08
N SER A 23 -0.88 -7.78 9.93
CA SER A 23 -2.11 -7.01 9.68
C SER A 23 -2.03 -6.12 8.45
N ALA A 24 -0.83 -5.64 8.08
CA ALA A 24 -0.64 -4.79 6.91
C ALA A 24 -0.24 -5.60 5.66
N VAL A 25 0.60 -6.61 5.82
CA VAL A 25 1.16 -7.40 4.70
C VAL A 25 0.09 -8.28 4.06
N ILE A 26 -0.75 -8.95 4.84
CA ILE A 26 -1.77 -9.85 4.28
C ILE A 26 -2.77 -9.07 3.41
N PRO A 27 -3.37 -7.95 3.86
CA PRO A 27 -4.21 -7.13 2.99
C PRO A 27 -3.45 -6.58 1.78
N MET A 28 -2.20 -6.14 1.96
CA MET A 28 -1.39 -5.65 0.84
C MET A 28 -1.19 -6.72 -0.24
N MET A 29 -0.89 -7.98 0.15
CA MET A 29 -0.80 -9.10 -0.78
C MET A 29 -2.11 -9.33 -1.53
N THR A 30 -3.26 -9.21 -0.86
CA THR A 30 -4.57 -9.36 -1.53
C THR A 30 -4.84 -8.25 -2.54
N VAL A 31 -4.48 -7.00 -2.21
CA VAL A 31 -4.63 -5.87 -3.14
C VAL A 31 -3.78 -6.08 -4.39
N VAL A 32 -2.53 -6.51 -4.24
CA VAL A 32 -1.64 -6.82 -5.37
C VAL A 32 -2.14 -8.03 -6.17
N ASN A 33 -2.73 -9.03 -5.50
CA ASN A 33 -3.31 -10.19 -6.18
C ASN A 33 -4.51 -9.80 -7.04
N TYR A 34 -5.38 -8.93 -6.52
CA TYR A 34 -6.56 -8.45 -7.23
C TYR A 34 -6.23 -7.45 -8.35
N SER A 35 -5.15 -6.67 -8.23
CA SER A 35 -4.79 -5.71 -9.28
C SER A 35 -4.35 -6.35 -10.61
N VAL A 36 -3.95 -7.62 -10.59
CA VAL A 36 -3.54 -8.39 -11.78
C VAL A 36 -4.61 -9.37 -12.27
N GLN A 37 -5.75 -9.43 -11.57
CA GLN A 37 -6.87 -10.31 -11.89
C GLN A 37 -8.10 -9.48 -12.27
N ASP A 38 -8.85 -9.98 -13.25
CA ASP A 38 -10.18 -9.51 -13.57
C ASP A 38 -11.21 -10.43 -12.92
N ILE A 39 -12.01 -9.85 -12.04
CA ILE A 39 -12.93 -10.56 -11.14
C ILE A 39 -14.35 -10.18 -11.58
N PHE A 40 -14.98 -11.02 -12.39
CA PHE A 40 -16.35 -10.80 -12.87
C PHE A 40 -17.41 -11.38 -11.93
N ASP A 41 -17.09 -12.52 -11.31
CA ASP A 41 -17.94 -13.19 -10.33
C ASP A 41 -17.07 -13.82 -9.23
N GLN A 42 -17.68 -14.20 -8.12
CA GLN A 42 -17.01 -14.85 -6.99
C GLN A 42 -16.31 -16.16 -7.40
N SER A 43 -16.78 -16.81 -8.47
CA SER A 43 -16.21 -18.03 -9.03
C SER A 43 -15.28 -17.83 -10.23
N SER A 44 -15.39 -16.71 -10.96
CA SER A 44 -14.63 -16.47 -12.20
C SER A 44 -13.59 -15.36 -12.03
N ARG A 45 -12.33 -15.78 -11.90
CA ARG A 45 -11.17 -14.90 -11.81
C ARG A 45 -10.22 -15.20 -12.96
N TYR A 46 -10.00 -14.21 -13.81
CA TYR A 46 -9.10 -14.32 -14.96
C TYR A 46 -7.83 -13.52 -14.70
N PHE A 47 -6.68 -14.11 -14.96
CA PHE A 47 -5.42 -13.39 -14.84
C PHE A 47 -5.20 -12.50 -16.08
N VAL A 48 -5.21 -11.18 -15.88
CA VAL A 48 -5.04 -10.17 -16.94
C VAL A 48 -3.69 -9.45 -16.86
N GLY A 49 -2.90 -9.72 -15.83
CA GLY A 49 -1.55 -9.18 -15.70
C GLY A 49 -1.53 -7.66 -15.57
N ALA A 50 -1.10 -6.97 -16.63
CA ALA A 50 -0.85 -5.52 -16.63
C ALA A 50 -1.92 -4.69 -17.37
N ASP A 51 -3.00 -5.30 -17.84
CA ASP A 51 -3.98 -4.61 -18.68
C ASP A 51 -4.71 -3.48 -17.93
N TRP A 52 -5.14 -3.72 -16.69
CA TRP A 52 -5.72 -2.69 -15.84
C TRP A 52 -4.75 -1.54 -15.58
N TYR A 53 -3.49 -1.85 -15.32
CA TYR A 53 -2.45 -0.84 -15.13
C TYR A 53 -2.29 0.05 -16.36
N LYS A 54 -2.21 -0.53 -17.56
CA LYS A 54 -2.14 0.24 -18.81
C LYS A 54 -3.37 1.12 -19.02
N GLN A 55 -4.56 0.59 -18.80
CA GLN A 55 -5.80 1.36 -18.97
C GLN A 55 -5.87 2.55 -18.00
N VAL A 56 -5.57 2.31 -16.73
CA VAL A 56 -5.58 3.34 -15.67
C VAL A 56 -4.50 4.40 -15.93
N LEU A 57 -3.31 4.00 -16.37
CA LEU A 57 -2.22 4.92 -16.73
C LEU A 57 -2.48 5.75 -17.99
N LEU A 58 -3.45 5.36 -18.82
CA LEU A 58 -3.84 6.12 -20.03
C LEU A 58 -5.08 6.99 -19.80
N ASP A 59 -5.71 6.91 -18.62
CA ASP A 59 -6.94 7.67 -18.34
C ASP A 59 -6.62 9.16 -18.07
N PRO A 60 -7.09 10.10 -18.92
CA PRO A 60 -6.88 11.54 -18.70
C PRO A 60 -7.55 12.06 -17.43
N ARG A 61 -8.64 11.42 -16.96
CA ARG A 61 -9.35 11.82 -15.74
C ARG A 61 -8.51 11.54 -14.50
N LEU A 62 -7.78 10.43 -14.50
CA LEU A 62 -6.85 10.09 -13.43
C LEU A 62 -5.74 11.12 -13.33
N HIS A 63 -5.15 11.51 -14.46
CA HIS A 63 -4.10 12.53 -14.51
C HIS A 63 -4.59 13.90 -13.99
N ASP A 64 -5.77 14.36 -14.41
CA ASP A 64 -6.34 15.62 -13.93
C ASP A 64 -6.60 15.58 -12.41
N SER A 65 -7.14 14.46 -11.92
CA SER A 65 -7.40 14.26 -10.48
C SER A 65 -6.10 14.22 -9.67
N LEU A 66 -5.06 13.56 -10.18
CA LEU A 66 -3.75 13.44 -9.52
C LEU A 66 -3.02 14.79 -9.45
N LEU A 67 -3.11 15.61 -10.50
CA LEU A 67 -2.55 16.96 -10.49
C LEU A 67 -3.26 17.83 -9.43
N ARG A 68 -4.59 17.77 -9.35
CA ARG A 68 -5.36 18.48 -8.31
C ARG A 68 -4.97 18.04 -6.90
N GLN A 69 -4.79 16.73 -6.68
CA GLN A 69 -4.35 16.18 -5.39
C GLN A 69 -3.01 16.79 -4.95
N PHE A 70 -2.05 16.89 -5.86
CA PHE A 70 -0.75 17.50 -5.56
C PHE A 70 -0.87 19.00 -5.27
N ILE A 71 -1.66 19.75 -6.05
CA ILE A 71 -1.88 21.17 -5.81
C ILE A 71 -2.49 21.38 -4.42
N TYR A 72 -3.56 20.66 -4.07
CA TYR A 72 -4.20 20.80 -2.77
C TYR A 72 -3.27 20.43 -1.62
N SER A 73 -2.51 19.34 -1.76
CA SER A 73 -1.54 18.93 -0.74
C SER A 73 -0.44 19.97 -0.56
N ALA A 74 0.08 20.52 -1.66
CA ALA A 74 1.10 21.57 -1.62
C ALA A 74 0.57 22.88 -1.02
N CYS A 75 -0.66 23.28 -1.35
CA CYS A 75 -1.28 24.46 -0.75
C CYS A 75 -1.43 24.33 0.77
N VAL A 76 -1.84 23.16 1.27
CA VAL A 76 -1.96 22.92 2.72
C VAL A 76 -0.59 22.94 3.41
N LEU A 77 0.46 22.42 2.77
CA LEU A 77 1.80 22.40 3.35
C LEU A 77 2.51 23.77 3.30
N LEU A 78 2.11 24.66 2.41
CA LEU A 78 2.72 25.97 2.20
C LEU A 78 2.24 27.01 3.22
N ILE A 79 1.02 26.84 3.75
CA ILE A 79 0.42 27.69 4.79
C ILE A 79 0.90 27.22 6.17
#